data_AF-A0A2K1QUP8-F1
#
_entry.id   AF-A0A2K1QUP8-F1
#
_cell.length_a   1.000
_cell.length_b   1.000
_cell.length_c   1.000
_cell.angle_alpha   90.00
_cell.angle_beta   90.00
_cell.angle_gamma   90.00
#
_symmetry.space_group_name_H-M   'P 1'
#
loop_
_entity.id
_entity.type
_entity.pdbx_description
1 polymer ?
#
loop_
_entity_poly.entity_id
_entity_poly.type
_entity_poly.pdbx_seq_one_letter_code
_entity_poly.pdbx_strand_id
1 'polypeptide(L)'
;MLAIARKDEGEDPVVSEYDIFITPAVTERVYVLQYPLRNIKKPYNSRNGATPLEMRIKPDAGFVEVDVAMDPAVNFDKAKGVEWSQAMLKAKGSGLTTFGASAGFGPGNIKADGRRARGEDLNMDIDHYGGDRAFHRQTLGGQILSPEEGEPQYMLGTFRGKELHLTKVDGIAQVRPQFHHMDAQVHVEKAGSQREPDDSRPAQARGFTQTYKQAREDTASTAKSMMQIAQEEKWTRLNFFDEDDPESYAAYGAKMFNPNVDEAEQLFSSMSNEDYLNAVGAPRHDPSSRRKKKQPLTKKERETTEVVDGATAPAIKTPS
;
A
#
# COMPACT_ATOMS: atom_id res chain seq x y z
N MET A 1 -31.51 62.50 2.57
CA MET A 1 -31.14 61.36 1.71
C MET A 1 -29.97 60.65 2.37
N LEU A 2 -30.22 59.55 3.08
CA LEU A 2 -29.15 58.65 3.50
C LEU A 2 -28.90 57.67 2.35
N ALA A 3 -27.66 57.62 1.88
CA ALA A 3 -27.20 56.59 0.96
C ALA A 3 -27.15 55.25 1.71
N ILE A 4 -28.00 54.32 1.30
CA ILE A 4 -27.89 52.92 1.71
C ILE A 4 -26.71 52.35 0.93
N ALA A 5 -25.63 52.01 1.65
CA ALA A 5 -24.50 51.29 1.09
C ALA A 5 -25.00 49.96 0.50
N ARG A 6 -24.76 49.74 -0.79
CA ARG A 6 -24.99 48.44 -1.42
C ARG A 6 -24.05 47.45 -0.73
N LYS A 7 -24.63 46.45 -0.09
CA LYS A 7 -23.92 45.26 0.33
C LYS A 7 -23.65 44.48 -0.96
N ASP A 8 -22.40 44.29 -1.35
CA ASP A 8 -22.05 43.53 -2.56
C ASP A 8 -22.55 42.08 -2.39
N GLU A 9 -23.64 41.74 -3.07
CA GLU A 9 -24.36 40.45 -2.99
C GLU A 9 -23.59 39.27 -3.62
N GLY A 10 -22.28 39.42 -3.87
CA GLY A 10 -21.47 38.47 -4.63
C GLY A 10 -20.30 37.84 -3.87
N GLU A 11 -19.91 38.33 -2.70
CA GLU A 11 -18.87 37.70 -1.88
C GLU A 11 -19.49 36.69 -0.92
N ASP A 12 -19.25 35.40 -1.19
CA ASP A 12 -19.58 34.31 -0.28
C ASP A 12 -18.79 34.51 1.04
N PRO A 13 -19.46 34.77 2.17
CA PRO A 13 -18.77 35.10 3.40
C PRO A 13 -18.04 33.88 3.95
N VAL A 14 -16.78 34.06 4.36
CA VAL A 14 -16.03 33.02 5.07
C VAL A 14 -16.74 32.70 6.39
N VAL A 15 -17.31 31.50 6.48
CA VAL A 15 -18.04 31.02 7.68
C VAL A 15 -17.09 30.47 8.74
N SER A 16 -15.96 29.91 8.32
CA SER A 16 -14.99 29.26 9.20
C SER A 16 -13.60 29.22 8.57
N GLU A 17 -12.59 29.54 9.37
CA GLU A 17 -11.18 29.40 9.04
C GLU A 17 -10.60 28.23 9.84
N TYR A 18 -9.72 27.45 9.20
CA TYR A 18 -9.05 26.29 9.79
C TYR A 18 -7.55 26.40 9.60
N ASP A 19 -6.80 26.11 10.66
CA ASP A 19 -5.35 26.08 10.64
C ASP A 19 -4.87 24.71 10.12
N ILE A 20 -4.04 24.72 9.08
CA ILE A 20 -3.56 23.49 8.44
C ILE A 20 -2.12 23.21 8.86
N PHE A 21 -1.90 22.06 9.48
CA PHE A 21 -0.59 21.58 9.90
C PHE A 21 -0.20 20.37 9.08
N ILE A 22 1.06 20.26 8.70
CA ILE A 22 1.62 19.03 8.14
C ILE A 22 2.29 18.28 9.28
N THR A 23 1.88 17.03 9.51
CA THR A 23 2.57 16.21 10.51
C THR A 23 3.97 15.88 10.01
N PRO A 24 5.01 15.98 10.87
CA PRO A 24 6.36 15.62 10.47
C PRO A 24 6.41 14.17 9.98
N ALA A 25 7.40 13.86 9.14
CA ALA A 25 7.58 12.52 8.63
C ALA A 25 7.71 11.54 9.80
N VAL A 26 6.68 10.71 9.98
CA VAL A 26 6.69 9.66 10.98
C VAL A 26 7.69 8.60 10.50
N THR A 27 8.43 7.98 11.43
CA THR A 27 9.32 6.85 11.10
C THR A 27 8.54 5.64 10.56
N GLU A 28 7.25 5.59 10.86
CA GLU A 28 6.33 4.53 10.48
C GLU A 28 5.62 4.88 9.17
N ARG A 29 5.33 3.84 8.38
CA ARG A 29 4.64 3.98 7.10
C ARG A 29 3.14 3.97 7.29
N VAL A 30 2.45 4.90 6.64
CA VAL A 30 1.00 5.04 6.67
C VAL A 30 0.41 4.47 5.39
N TYR A 31 -0.36 3.39 5.52
CA TYR A 31 -1.02 2.73 4.41
C TYR A 31 -2.54 2.86 4.50
N VAL A 32 -3.20 3.03 3.35
CA VAL A 32 -4.66 3.00 3.26
C VAL A 32 -5.10 1.69 2.62
N LEU A 33 -5.77 0.83 3.39
CA LEU A 33 -6.35 -0.41 2.90
C LEU A 33 -7.80 -0.19 2.50
N GLN A 34 -8.10 -0.34 1.22
CA GLN A 34 -9.46 -0.26 0.69
C GLN A 34 -10.05 -1.65 0.51
N TYR A 35 -11.32 -1.83 0.89
CA TYR A 35 -12.05 -3.09 0.77
C TYR A 35 -13.27 -2.93 -0.15
N PRO A 36 -13.11 -2.90 -1.48
CA PRO A 36 -14.21 -2.59 -2.42
C PRO A 36 -15.41 -3.55 -2.34
N LEU A 37 -15.18 -4.80 -1.92
CA LEU A 37 -16.20 -5.85 -1.85
C LEU A 37 -16.89 -5.93 -0.48
N ARG A 38 -16.52 -5.06 0.47
CA ARG A 38 -17.09 -5.05 1.82
C ARG A 38 -18.03 -3.86 1.99
N ASN A 39 -19.19 -4.11 2.59
CA ASN A 39 -20.14 -3.06 2.91
C ASN A 39 -19.63 -2.22 4.10
N ILE A 40 -19.73 -0.90 4.00
CA ILE A 40 -19.36 0.05 5.06
C ILE A 40 -20.05 -0.24 6.41
N LYS A 41 -21.26 -0.83 6.41
CA LYS A 41 -22.00 -1.17 7.63
C LYS A 41 -21.49 -2.44 8.33
N LYS A 42 -20.60 -3.19 7.69
CA LYS A 42 -20.00 -4.42 8.23
C LYS A 42 -18.49 -4.35 8.07
N PRO A 43 -17.76 -3.43 8.73
CA PRO A 43 -16.30 -3.42 8.67
C PRO A 43 -15.67 -4.74 9.17
N TYR A 44 -14.38 -4.91 8.91
CA TYR A 44 -13.56 -5.97 9.50
C TYR A 44 -13.10 -5.52 10.88
N ASN A 45 -13.90 -5.82 11.90
CA ASN A 45 -13.62 -5.50 13.29
C ASN A 45 -14.25 -6.56 14.20
N SER A 46 -13.91 -6.50 15.48
CA SER A 46 -14.37 -7.45 16.49
C SER A 46 -15.88 -7.41 16.72
N ARG A 47 -16.49 -6.23 16.57
CA ARG A 47 -17.96 -6.04 16.68
C ARG A 47 -18.75 -6.87 15.66
N ASN A 48 -18.18 -7.09 14.48
CA ASN A 48 -18.82 -7.86 13.41
C ASN A 48 -18.37 -9.33 13.36
N GLY A 49 -17.61 -9.80 14.37
CA GLY A 49 -17.05 -11.16 14.38
C GLY A 49 -16.09 -11.41 13.22
N ALA A 50 -15.47 -10.36 12.68
CA ALA A 50 -14.62 -10.41 11.50
C ALA A 50 -13.27 -9.75 11.80
N THR A 51 -12.72 -10.07 12.98
CA THR A 51 -11.40 -9.59 13.42
C THR A 51 -10.31 -10.19 12.54
N PRO A 52 -9.40 -9.36 12.01
CA PRO A 52 -8.16 -9.83 11.42
C PRO A 52 -7.34 -10.65 12.42
N LEU A 53 -6.93 -11.84 12.01
CA LEU A 53 -6.09 -12.76 12.80
C LEU A 53 -4.60 -12.46 12.62
N GLU A 54 -4.21 -12.19 11.38
CA GLU A 54 -2.81 -11.98 10.99
C GLU A 54 -2.77 -11.00 9.82
N MET A 55 -1.86 -10.04 9.88
CA MET A 55 -1.51 -9.20 8.73
C MET A 55 -0.06 -9.48 8.36
N ARG A 56 0.21 -9.59 7.06
CA ARG A 56 1.55 -9.78 6.53
C ARG A 56 1.81 -8.86 5.35
N ILE A 57 3.03 -8.34 5.28
CA ILE A 57 3.44 -7.37 4.26
C ILE A 57 4.80 -7.76 3.66
N LYS A 58 4.96 -7.44 2.37
CA LYS A 58 6.22 -7.38 1.63
C LYS A 58 6.42 -5.92 1.20
N PRO A 59 7.09 -5.08 2.01
CA PRO A 59 7.22 -3.66 1.74
C PRO A 59 7.90 -3.31 0.41
N ASP A 60 8.86 -4.11 -0.05
CA ASP A 60 9.63 -3.77 -1.26
C ASP A 60 8.92 -4.25 -2.53
N ALA A 61 8.33 -5.44 -2.50
CA ALA A 61 7.49 -5.97 -3.56
C ALA A 61 6.10 -5.33 -3.60
N GLY A 62 5.70 -4.63 -2.53
CA GLY A 62 4.40 -3.96 -2.42
C GLY A 62 3.23 -4.93 -2.31
N PHE A 63 3.34 -6.03 -1.56
CA PHE A 63 2.21 -6.93 -1.31
C PHE A 63 1.75 -6.88 0.14
N VAL A 64 0.44 -6.92 0.33
CA VAL A 64 -0.19 -7.02 1.65
C VAL A 64 -1.23 -8.12 1.65
N GLU A 65 -1.23 -8.94 2.70
CA GLU A 65 -2.25 -9.95 2.94
C GLU A 65 -2.78 -9.83 4.38
N VAL A 66 -4.09 -9.92 4.53
CA VAL A 66 -4.81 -9.89 5.80
C VAL A 66 -5.64 -11.15 5.89
N ASP A 67 -5.38 -11.97 6.90
CA ASP A 67 -6.17 -13.15 7.21
C ASP A 67 -7.26 -12.75 8.22
N VAL A 68 -8.52 -12.96 7.86
CA VAL A 68 -9.69 -12.63 8.69
C VAL A 68 -10.39 -13.90 9.14
N ALA A 69 -10.78 -13.96 10.41
CA ALA A 69 -11.57 -15.08 10.94
C ALA A 69 -13.00 -15.08 10.36
N MET A 70 -13.51 -16.27 10.08
CA MET A 70 -14.90 -16.52 9.77
C MET A 70 -15.53 -17.30 10.91
N ASP A 71 -16.78 -16.98 11.24
CA ASP A 71 -17.53 -17.71 12.26
C ASP A 71 -17.96 -19.10 11.74
N PRO A 72 -17.45 -20.22 12.32
CA PRO A 72 -17.82 -21.56 11.89
C PRO A 72 -19.21 -21.99 12.37
N ALA A 73 -19.88 -21.22 13.23
CA ALA A 73 -21.23 -21.51 13.73
C ALA A 73 -22.34 -21.04 12.78
N VAL A 74 -22.08 -20.04 11.94
CA VAL A 74 -23.10 -19.38 11.11
C VAL A 74 -22.73 -19.48 9.63
N ASN A 75 -23.64 -20.04 8.82
CA ASN A 75 -23.49 -20.12 7.35
C ASN A 75 -22.17 -20.77 6.89
N PHE A 76 -21.67 -21.73 7.65
CA PHE A 76 -20.39 -22.38 7.39
C PHE A 76 -20.56 -23.89 7.17
N ASP A 77 -20.01 -24.39 6.06
CA ASP A 77 -19.96 -25.82 5.76
C ASP A 77 -18.69 -26.43 6.37
N LYS A 78 -18.88 -27.18 7.46
CA LYS A 78 -17.78 -27.83 8.18
C LYS A 78 -17.08 -28.90 7.34
N ALA A 79 -17.79 -29.61 6.47
CA ALA A 79 -17.19 -30.67 5.66
C ALA A 79 -16.19 -30.08 4.66
N LYS A 80 -16.59 -29.02 3.94
CA LYS A 80 -15.69 -28.28 3.05
C LYS A 80 -14.56 -27.59 3.79
N GLY A 81 -14.84 -27.03 4.97
CA GLY A 81 -13.80 -26.45 5.82
C GLY A 81 -12.70 -27.47 6.17
N VAL A 82 -13.07 -28.71 6.49
CA VAL A 82 -12.08 -29.77 6.77
C VAL A 82 -11.31 -30.16 5.51
N GLU A 83 -11.97 -30.29 4.35
CA GLU A 83 -11.32 -30.60 3.07
C GLU A 83 -10.25 -29.56 2.71
N TRP A 84 -10.59 -28.27 2.77
CA TRP A 84 -9.67 -27.17 2.49
C TRP A 84 -8.51 -27.11 3.49
N SER A 85 -8.79 -27.40 4.76
CA SER A 85 -7.76 -27.48 5.80
C SER A 85 -6.74 -28.58 5.49
N GLN A 86 -7.21 -29.76 5.09
CA GLN A 86 -6.34 -30.87 4.69
C GLN A 86 -5.52 -30.55 3.43
N ALA A 87 -6.14 -29.92 2.42
CA ALA A 87 -5.44 -29.49 1.21
C ALA A 87 -4.31 -28.50 1.52
N MET A 88 -4.60 -27.49 2.35
CA MET A 88 -3.61 -26.50 2.80
C MET A 88 -2.45 -27.14 3.58
N LEU A 89 -2.73 -28.09 4.47
CA LEU A 89 -1.69 -28.81 5.23
C LEU A 89 -0.81 -29.66 4.32
N LYS A 90 -1.40 -30.40 3.38
CA LYS A 90 -0.66 -31.21 2.38
C LYS A 90 0.19 -30.33 1.47
N ALA A 91 -0.34 -29.20 0.99
CA ALA A 91 0.41 -28.23 0.20
C ALA A 91 1.60 -27.65 0.98
N LYS A 92 1.39 -27.24 2.24
CA LYS A 92 2.46 -26.76 3.12
C LYS A 92 3.52 -27.84 3.38
N GLY A 93 3.10 -29.09 3.59
CA GLY A 93 3.99 -30.24 3.74
C GLY A 93 4.82 -30.55 2.50
N SER A 94 4.32 -30.21 1.30
CA SER A 94 5.07 -30.31 0.04
C SER A 94 6.06 -29.17 -0.20
N GLY A 95 6.18 -28.21 0.73
CA GLY A 95 7.09 -27.06 0.64
C GLY A 95 6.48 -25.80 0.02
N LEU A 96 5.19 -25.82 -0.35
CA LEU A 96 4.49 -24.64 -0.87
C LEU A 96 4.01 -23.76 0.29
N THR A 97 4.68 -22.62 0.51
CA THR A 97 4.40 -21.71 1.63
C THR A 97 3.78 -20.37 1.23
N THR A 98 3.85 -20.03 -0.06
CA THR A 98 3.30 -18.79 -0.62
C THR A 98 2.32 -19.16 -1.73
N PHE A 99 1.17 -18.47 -1.78
CA PHE A 99 0.06 -18.75 -2.69
C PHE A 99 -0.35 -17.46 -3.40
N GLY A 100 -1.08 -17.56 -4.52
CA GLY A 100 -1.52 -16.40 -5.29
C GLY A 100 -0.39 -15.62 -6.00
N ALA A 101 -0.68 -14.37 -6.38
CA ALA A 101 0.20 -13.55 -7.22
C ALA A 101 1.57 -13.28 -6.59
N SER A 102 1.64 -13.24 -5.26
CA SER A 102 2.87 -13.04 -4.47
C SER A 102 3.83 -14.25 -4.51
N ALA A 103 3.39 -15.41 -5.01
CA ALA A 103 4.21 -16.60 -5.26
C ALA A 103 4.85 -16.60 -6.67
N GLY A 104 4.42 -15.68 -7.55
CA GLY A 104 4.75 -15.67 -8.97
C GLY A 104 3.94 -16.71 -9.78
N PHE A 105 3.64 -16.40 -11.05
CA PHE A 105 2.84 -17.26 -11.93
C PHE A 105 3.60 -18.53 -12.34
N GLY A 106 3.57 -19.53 -11.48
CA GLY A 106 4.04 -20.89 -11.76
C GLY A 106 3.58 -21.85 -10.67
N PRO A 107 3.43 -23.15 -10.96
CA PRO A 107 3.35 -24.13 -9.88
C PRO A 107 4.63 -23.97 -9.06
N GLY A 108 4.52 -23.55 -7.80
CA GLY A 108 5.65 -23.06 -7.00
C GLY A 108 6.91 -23.90 -7.22
N ASN A 109 8.00 -23.27 -7.67
CA ASN A 109 9.26 -23.96 -7.83
C ASN A 109 9.75 -24.35 -6.43
N ILE A 110 9.56 -25.61 -6.08
CA ILE A 110 10.22 -26.23 -4.95
C ILE A 110 11.72 -26.09 -5.22
N LYS A 111 12.41 -25.27 -4.41
CA LYS A 111 13.85 -25.46 -4.23
C LYS A 111 13.99 -26.88 -3.71
N ALA A 112 14.48 -27.78 -4.56
CA ALA A 112 14.85 -29.13 -4.18
C ALA A 112 16.05 -29.06 -3.24
N ASP A 113 15.85 -28.56 -2.02
CA ASP A 113 16.76 -28.88 -0.94
C ASP A 113 16.59 -30.37 -0.67
N GLY A 114 17.70 -31.08 -0.63
CA GLY A 114 17.85 -32.51 -0.93
C GLY A 114 17.17 -33.50 0.02
N ARG A 115 16.18 -33.08 0.80
CA ARG A 115 15.28 -33.97 1.54
C ARG A 115 14.02 -34.19 0.72
N ARG A 116 14.09 -35.13 -0.23
CA ARG A 116 12.92 -35.81 -0.76
C ARG A 116 12.18 -36.40 0.44
N ALA A 117 11.15 -35.71 0.93
CA ALA A 117 10.19 -36.31 1.84
C ALA A 117 9.50 -37.42 1.05
N ARG A 118 9.99 -38.64 1.28
CA ARG A 118 9.43 -39.88 0.74
C ARG A 118 7.93 -39.84 1.04
N GLY A 119 7.12 -40.06 0.00
CA GLY A 119 5.67 -39.90 0.08
C GLY A 119 4.95 -40.81 1.09
N GLU A 120 5.69 -41.64 1.83
CA GLU A 120 5.24 -42.51 2.90
C GLU A 120 5.32 -41.85 4.30
N ASP A 121 6.13 -40.80 4.51
CA ASP A 121 6.29 -40.15 5.83
C ASP A 121 5.29 -39.00 6.07
N LEU A 122 4.43 -38.69 5.10
CA LEU A 122 3.36 -37.67 5.25
C LEU A 122 2.08 -38.23 5.86
N ASN A 123 2.07 -39.51 6.23
CA ASN A 123 1.04 -40.15 7.04
C ASN A 123 1.27 -39.90 8.55
N MET A 124 1.80 -38.72 8.90
CA MET A 124 1.90 -38.25 10.29
C MET A 124 0.48 -38.00 10.82
N ASP A 125 -0.09 -39.01 11.46
CA ASP A 125 -1.23 -38.96 12.39
C ASP A 125 -2.24 -37.83 12.13
N ILE A 126 -2.85 -37.86 10.94
CA ILE A 126 -3.93 -36.94 10.54
C ILE A 126 -5.18 -37.15 11.41
N ASP A 127 -5.30 -38.32 12.05
CA ASP A 127 -6.43 -38.71 12.89
C ASP A 127 -6.40 -38.15 14.32
N HIS A 128 -5.26 -37.63 14.80
CA HIS A 128 -5.08 -37.22 16.21
C HIS A 128 -5.50 -35.80 16.56
N TYR A 129 -6.09 -35.07 15.62
CA TYR A 129 -6.52 -33.69 15.87
C TYR A 129 -7.97 -33.51 15.43
N GLY A 130 -8.86 -34.01 16.29
CA GLY A 130 -10.30 -33.88 16.13
C GLY A 130 -10.80 -32.45 16.31
N GLY A 131 -12.02 -32.23 15.80
CA GLY A 131 -12.98 -31.26 16.32
C GLY A 131 -12.92 -29.84 15.76
N ASP A 132 -11.75 -29.20 15.77
CA ASP A 132 -11.64 -27.73 15.64
C ASP A 132 -10.85 -27.26 14.40
N ARG A 133 -10.64 -28.17 13.44
CA ARG A 133 -9.72 -28.00 12.30
C ARG A 133 -10.34 -27.51 10.99
N ALA A 134 -11.59 -27.07 10.99
CA ALA A 134 -12.20 -26.56 9.77
C ALA A 134 -11.51 -25.25 9.34
N PHE A 135 -11.21 -25.12 8.05
CA PHE A 135 -10.63 -23.91 7.47
C PHE A 135 -11.64 -22.77 7.54
N HIS A 136 -11.51 -21.93 8.56
CA HIS A 136 -12.42 -20.83 8.86
C HIS A 136 -11.70 -19.47 8.75
N ARG A 137 -10.67 -19.36 7.91
CA ARG A 137 -9.99 -18.09 7.63
C ARG A 137 -10.26 -17.66 6.19
N GLN A 138 -10.44 -16.37 5.97
CA GLN A 138 -10.45 -15.77 4.65
C GLN A 138 -9.19 -14.91 4.48
N THR A 139 -8.41 -15.16 3.43
CA THR A 139 -7.27 -14.31 3.11
C THR A 139 -7.70 -13.21 2.13
N LEU A 140 -7.38 -11.97 2.47
CA LEU A 140 -7.58 -10.79 1.64
C LEU A 140 -6.20 -10.29 1.22
N GLY A 141 -5.91 -10.28 -0.08
CA GLY A 141 -4.63 -9.85 -0.63
C GLY A 141 -4.77 -8.62 -1.52
N GLY A 142 -3.77 -7.76 -1.51
CA GLY A 142 -3.71 -6.56 -2.33
C GLY A 142 -2.27 -6.19 -2.69
N GLN A 143 -2.14 -5.38 -3.74
CA GLN A 143 -0.90 -4.72 -4.09
C GLN A 143 -0.94 -3.28 -3.57
N ILE A 144 0.15 -2.86 -2.94
CA ILE A 144 0.37 -1.50 -2.45
C ILE A 144 0.85 -0.66 -3.63
N LEU A 145 0.10 0.39 -3.92
CA LEU A 145 0.49 1.43 -4.86
C LEU A 145 1.20 2.52 -4.07
N SER A 146 2.51 2.62 -4.26
CA SER A 146 3.33 3.70 -3.71
C SER A 146 3.19 4.95 -4.60
N PRO A 147 3.19 6.16 -4.04
CA PRO A 147 3.11 7.38 -4.84
C PRO A 147 4.37 7.54 -5.70
N GLU A 148 4.20 7.61 -7.02
CA GLU A 148 5.29 7.86 -7.98
C GLU A 148 5.44 9.36 -8.29
N GLU A 149 6.64 9.77 -8.69
CA GLU A 149 6.91 11.16 -9.08
C GLU A 149 6.08 11.55 -10.31
N GLY A 150 5.15 12.50 -10.13
CA GLY A 150 4.22 12.95 -11.17
C GLY A 150 2.77 12.53 -10.96
N GLU A 151 2.50 11.64 -10.00
CA GLU A 151 1.16 11.26 -9.57
C GLU A 151 0.67 12.11 -8.37
N PRO A 152 -0.65 12.24 -8.16
CA PRO A 152 -1.19 12.97 -7.02
C PRO A 152 -0.73 12.33 -5.69
N GLN A 153 -0.20 13.16 -4.79
CA GLN A 153 0.13 12.74 -3.43
C GLN A 153 -1.13 12.73 -2.56
N TYR A 154 -1.43 11.57 -1.98
CA TYR A 154 -2.55 11.42 -1.05
C TYR A 154 -2.11 11.73 0.38
N MET A 155 -2.96 12.42 1.12
CA MET A 155 -2.76 12.76 2.54
C MET A 155 -4.03 12.44 3.33
N LEU A 156 -3.86 12.00 4.58
CA LEU A 156 -4.94 11.83 5.55
C LEU A 156 -5.09 13.13 6.34
N GLY A 157 -6.30 13.66 6.38
CA GLY A 157 -6.65 14.82 7.19
C GLY A 157 -7.33 14.40 8.49
N THR A 158 -6.75 14.74 9.64
CA THR A 158 -7.36 14.57 10.96
C THR A 158 -7.75 15.93 11.54
N PHE A 159 -9.01 16.05 11.97
CA PHE A 159 -9.54 17.29 12.54
C PHE A 159 -9.44 17.29 14.06
N ARG A 160 -8.98 18.41 14.61
CA ARG A 160 -9.03 18.72 16.04
C ARG A 160 -9.60 20.13 16.24
N GLY A 161 -10.93 20.22 16.39
CA GLY A 161 -11.60 21.51 16.51
C GLY A 161 -11.47 22.35 15.23
N LYS A 162 -10.65 23.41 15.26
CA LYS A 162 -10.34 24.27 14.10
C LYS A 162 -8.99 23.95 13.44
N GLU A 163 -8.30 22.92 13.91
CA GLU A 163 -6.99 22.49 13.41
C GLU A 163 -7.20 21.27 12.48
N LEU A 164 -6.56 21.30 11.30
CA LEU A 164 -6.49 20.19 10.36
C LEU A 164 -5.04 19.72 10.25
N HIS A 165 -4.77 18.49 10.66
CA HIS A 165 -3.45 17.89 10.53
C HIS A 165 -3.42 16.96 9.30
N LEU A 166 -2.44 17.17 8.43
CA LEU A 166 -2.23 16.42 7.20
C LEU A 166 -1.05 15.46 7.37
N THR A 167 -1.32 14.17 7.25
CA THR A 167 -0.32 13.10 7.27
C THR A 167 -0.19 12.49 5.89
N LYS A 168 1.04 12.41 5.37
CA LYS A 168 1.31 11.80 4.06
C LYS A 168 0.97 10.31 4.09
N VAL A 169 0.33 9.83 3.03
CA VAL A 169 0.10 8.39 2.81
C VAL A 169 1.25 7.82 1.99
N ASP A 170 1.88 6.78 2.49
CA ASP A 170 3.00 6.08 1.83
C ASP A 170 2.53 5.08 0.78
N GLY A 171 1.28 4.62 0.86
CA GLY A 171 0.70 3.82 -0.20
C GLY A 171 -0.76 3.46 0.03
N ILE A 172 -1.44 3.14 -1.06
CA ILE A 172 -2.84 2.72 -1.06
C ILE A 172 -2.91 1.30 -1.60
N ALA A 173 -3.57 0.40 -0.89
CA ALA A 173 -3.76 -0.98 -1.33
C ALA A 173 -5.24 -1.31 -1.45
N GLN A 174 -5.65 -1.78 -2.62
CA GLN A 174 -6.98 -2.37 -2.81
C GLN A 174 -6.92 -3.86 -2.48
N VAL A 175 -7.57 -4.25 -1.40
CA VAL A 175 -7.54 -5.61 -0.89
C VAL A 175 -8.75 -6.39 -1.40
N ARG A 176 -8.50 -7.58 -1.95
CA ARG A 176 -9.52 -8.48 -2.52
C ARG A 176 -9.36 -9.90 -1.95
N PRO A 177 -10.45 -10.68 -1.86
CA PRO A 177 -10.38 -12.08 -1.48
C PRO A 177 -9.43 -12.89 -2.37
N GLN A 178 -8.54 -13.65 -1.73
CA GLN A 178 -7.62 -14.59 -2.36
C GLN A 178 -8.01 -16.01 -1.96
N PHE A 179 -7.96 -16.94 -2.92
CA PHE A 179 -8.44 -18.32 -2.74
C PHE A 179 -7.28 -19.31 -2.61
N HIS A 180 -6.41 -19.10 -1.62
CA HIS A 180 -5.21 -19.94 -1.42
C HIS A 180 -5.52 -21.43 -1.22
N HIS A 181 -6.66 -21.74 -0.60
CA HIS A 181 -7.11 -23.13 -0.42
C HIS A 181 -7.43 -23.83 -1.75
N MET A 182 -7.94 -23.11 -2.74
CA MET A 182 -8.18 -23.67 -4.07
C MET A 182 -6.85 -23.93 -4.79
N ASP A 183 -5.91 -23.00 -4.71
CA ASP A 183 -4.56 -23.18 -5.25
C ASP A 183 -3.86 -24.38 -4.61
N ALA A 184 -3.99 -24.54 -3.29
CA ALA A 184 -3.46 -25.67 -2.55
C ALA A 184 -4.09 -27.00 -3.00
N GLN A 185 -5.41 -27.04 -3.20
CA GLN A 185 -6.11 -28.24 -3.70
C GLN A 185 -5.59 -28.65 -5.08
N VAL A 186 -5.53 -27.71 -6.02
CA VAL A 186 -4.98 -27.96 -7.37
C VAL A 186 -3.52 -28.43 -7.32
N HIS A 187 -2.72 -27.88 -6.39
CA HIS A 187 -1.33 -28.30 -6.20
C HIS A 187 -1.24 -29.75 -5.69
N VAL A 188 -2.04 -30.11 -4.69
CA VAL A 188 -2.07 -31.46 -4.11
C VAL A 188 -2.53 -32.48 -5.15
N GLU A 189 -3.55 -32.15 -5.96
CA GLU A 189 -4.03 -33.01 -7.05
C GLU A 189 -2.95 -33.26 -8.10
N LYS A 190 -2.27 -32.20 -8.55
CA LYS A 190 -1.15 -32.33 -9.51
C LYS A 190 0.00 -33.15 -8.94
N ALA A 191 0.38 -32.90 -7.70
CA ALA A 191 1.42 -33.66 -7.02
C ALA A 191 1.05 -35.14 -6.86
N GLY A 192 -0.24 -35.45 -6.65
CA GLY A 192 -0.77 -36.81 -6.64
C GLY A 192 -0.70 -37.48 -8.02
N SER A 193 -1.08 -36.78 -9.09
CA SER A 193 -1.04 -37.31 -10.46
C SER A 193 0.38 -37.55 -10.99
N GLN A 194 1.37 -36.81 -10.49
CA GLN A 194 2.77 -36.97 -10.90
C GLN A 194 3.49 -38.12 -10.18
N ARG A 195 2.83 -38.80 -9.23
CA ARG A 195 3.40 -39.97 -8.51
C ARG A 195 3.32 -41.28 -9.30
N GLU A 196 2.85 -41.29 -10.54
CA GLU A 196 3.07 -42.41 -11.47
C GLU A 196 4.13 -42.07 -12.54
N PRO A 197 5.44 -42.10 -12.20
CA PRO A 197 6.45 -42.30 -13.21
C PRO A 197 6.47 -43.79 -13.59
N ASP A 198 5.89 -44.11 -14.75
CA ASP A 198 6.30 -45.27 -15.53
C ASP A 198 7.81 -45.10 -15.83
N ASP A 199 8.64 -45.89 -15.14
CA ASP A 199 10.12 -45.82 -15.12
C ASP A 199 10.77 -46.23 -16.47
N SER A 200 10.00 -46.19 -17.56
CA SER A 200 10.38 -46.68 -18.89
C SER A 200 10.62 -45.59 -19.93
N ARG A 201 10.50 -44.30 -19.59
CA ARG A 201 10.78 -43.20 -20.54
C ARG A 201 12.08 -42.46 -20.22
N PRO A 202 13.11 -42.52 -21.08
CA PRO A 202 14.31 -41.72 -20.89
C PRO A 202 13.95 -40.23 -20.91
N ALA A 203 14.47 -39.51 -19.92
CA ALA A 203 14.26 -38.08 -19.71
C ALA A 203 14.67 -37.27 -20.95
N GLN A 204 13.70 -36.93 -21.80
CA GLN A 204 13.87 -35.87 -22.77
C GLN A 204 13.75 -34.54 -22.03
N ALA A 205 14.90 -33.89 -21.84
CA ALA A 205 14.98 -32.49 -21.47
C ALA A 205 14.12 -31.68 -22.44
N ARG A 206 12.91 -31.30 -22.01
CA ARG A 206 12.11 -30.29 -22.70
C ARG A 206 12.82 -28.96 -22.48
N GLY A 207 13.76 -28.65 -23.37
CA GLY A 207 14.35 -27.34 -23.49
C GLY A 207 13.24 -26.31 -23.65
N PHE A 208 13.07 -25.46 -22.65
CA PHE A 208 12.21 -24.30 -22.71
C PHE A 208 12.72 -23.39 -23.83
N THR A 209 12.16 -23.52 -25.03
CA THR A 209 12.45 -22.62 -26.14
C THR A 209 11.74 -21.31 -25.83
N GLN A 210 12.46 -20.45 -25.11
CA GLN A 210 12.05 -19.09 -24.79
C GLN A 210 11.92 -18.32 -26.11
N THR A 211 10.74 -18.37 -26.71
CA THR A 211 10.40 -17.53 -27.86
C THR A 211 10.14 -16.14 -27.33
N TYR A 212 11.19 -15.33 -27.38
CA TYR A 212 11.15 -13.90 -27.12
C TYR A 212 10.27 -13.24 -28.19
N LYS A 213 8.98 -13.07 -27.87
CA LYS A 213 8.12 -12.11 -28.57
C LYS A 213 8.28 -10.76 -27.86
N GLN A 214 9.17 -9.97 -28.43
CA GLN A 214 9.33 -8.55 -28.20
C GLN A 214 8.08 -7.82 -28.69
N ALA A 215 7.33 -7.17 -27.78
CA ALA A 215 6.46 -5.99 -28.02
C ALA A 215 5.49 -5.71 -26.86
N ARG A 216 6.00 -5.13 -25.76
CA ARG A 216 5.35 -4.19 -24.80
C ARG A 216 6.24 -4.12 -23.55
N GLU A 217 7.36 -3.39 -23.66
CA GLU A 217 8.55 -3.74 -22.88
C GLU A 217 8.85 -2.92 -21.60
N ASP A 218 7.99 -1.99 -21.21
CA ASP A 218 8.23 -1.23 -19.95
C ASP A 218 7.40 -1.75 -18.77
N THR A 219 6.12 -2.08 -18.97
CA THR A 219 5.28 -2.62 -17.88
C THR A 219 5.55 -4.10 -17.63
N ALA A 220 5.87 -4.88 -18.67
CA ALA A 220 6.14 -6.30 -18.54
C ALA A 220 7.50 -6.62 -17.92
N SER A 221 8.50 -5.74 -18.08
CA SER A 221 9.82 -5.88 -17.47
C SER A 221 9.75 -5.53 -15.97
N THR A 222 9.09 -4.43 -15.62
CA THR A 222 8.81 -4.05 -14.22
C THR A 222 7.94 -5.07 -13.50
N ALA A 223 6.93 -5.65 -14.18
CA ALA A 223 6.12 -6.71 -13.59
C ALA A 223 6.94 -8.00 -13.32
N LYS A 224 7.88 -8.36 -14.19
CA LYS A 224 8.77 -9.52 -13.99
C LYS A 224 9.77 -9.29 -12.85
N SER A 225 10.36 -8.10 -12.76
CA SER A 225 11.27 -7.77 -11.65
C SER A 225 10.52 -7.73 -10.32
N MET A 226 9.31 -7.15 -10.28
CA MET A 226 8.46 -7.17 -9.10
C MET A 226 8.09 -8.58 -8.66
N MET A 227 7.76 -9.49 -9.59
CA MET A 227 7.50 -10.89 -9.26
C MET A 227 8.74 -11.60 -8.68
N GLN A 228 9.93 -11.30 -9.19
CA GLN A 228 11.17 -11.86 -8.66
C GLN A 228 11.48 -11.32 -7.26
N ILE A 229 11.36 -10.00 -7.06
CA ILE A 229 11.51 -9.36 -5.74
C ILE A 229 10.49 -9.95 -4.76
N ALA A 230 9.24 -10.14 -5.20
CA ALA A 230 8.22 -10.79 -4.39
C ALA A 230 8.59 -12.22 -4.00
N GLN A 231 9.22 -13.00 -4.88
CA GLN A 231 9.66 -14.36 -4.55
C GLN A 231 10.85 -14.39 -3.58
N GLU A 232 11.75 -13.42 -3.67
CA GLU A 232 12.95 -13.33 -2.83
C GLU A 232 12.62 -12.74 -1.45
N GLU A 233 11.68 -11.80 -1.39
CA GLU A 233 11.27 -11.11 -0.17
C GLU A 233 10.39 -12.00 0.71
N LYS A 234 10.75 -12.09 1.99
CA LYS A 234 10.00 -12.84 3.00
C LYS A 234 8.87 -11.98 3.56
N TRP A 235 7.75 -12.63 3.86
CA TRP A 235 6.63 -12.00 4.55
C TRP A 235 7.05 -11.50 5.94
N THR A 236 6.81 -10.22 6.20
CA THR A 236 6.91 -9.63 7.54
C THR A 236 5.53 -9.67 8.19
N ARG A 237 5.43 -10.33 9.34
CA ARG A 237 4.18 -10.44 10.10
C ARG A 237 4.01 -9.23 11.00
N LEU A 238 2.79 -8.70 11.01
CA LEU A 238 2.41 -7.56 11.82
C LEU A 238 1.34 -7.99 12.83
N ASN A 239 1.44 -7.41 14.03
CA ASN A 239 0.39 -7.53 15.03
C ASN A 239 -0.76 -6.61 14.64
N PHE A 240 -1.98 -7.13 14.72
CA PHE A 240 -3.19 -6.37 14.46
C PHE A 240 -3.76 -5.85 15.78
N PHE A 241 -4.09 -4.57 15.81
CA PHE A 241 -4.83 -3.92 16.88
C PHE A 241 -6.10 -3.35 16.25
N ASP A 242 -7.25 -3.58 16.88
CA ASP A 242 -8.54 -3.12 16.38
C ASP A 242 -8.70 -1.59 16.57
N GLU A 243 -9.69 -1.00 15.91
CA GLU A 243 -9.99 0.44 16.02
C GLU A 243 -10.34 0.87 17.45
N ASP A 244 -10.90 -0.07 18.23
CA ASP A 244 -11.36 0.15 19.60
C ASP A 244 -10.27 -0.10 20.66
N ASP A 245 -9.07 -0.59 20.26
CA ASP A 245 -8.00 -0.92 21.20
C ASP A 245 -7.33 0.35 21.76
N PRO A 246 -6.95 0.37 23.05
CA PRO A 246 -6.34 1.55 23.67
C PRO A 246 -4.99 1.90 23.03
N GLU A 247 -4.24 0.92 22.56
CA GLU A 247 -2.99 1.12 21.81
C GLU A 247 -3.22 1.87 20.50
N SER A 248 -4.31 1.56 19.78
CA SER A 248 -4.71 2.24 18.54
C SER A 248 -5.06 3.70 18.80
N TYR A 249 -5.82 3.98 19.86
CA TYR A 249 -6.14 5.35 20.27
C TYR A 249 -4.90 6.14 20.68
N ALA A 250 -3.98 5.54 21.44
CA ALA A 250 -2.74 6.18 21.84
C ALA A 250 -1.84 6.48 20.63
N ALA A 251 -1.72 5.53 19.69
CA ALA A 251 -0.97 5.72 18.46
C ALA A 251 -1.59 6.81 17.58
N TYR A 252 -2.91 6.83 17.43
CA TYR A 252 -3.63 7.87 16.69
C TYR A 252 -3.38 9.27 17.29
N GLY A 253 -3.55 9.41 18.61
CA GLY A 253 -3.35 10.67 19.32
C GLY A 253 -1.91 11.19 19.28
N ALA A 254 -0.92 10.29 19.32
CA ALA A 254 0.48 10.68 19.34
C ALA A 254 1.06 10.96 17.93
N LYS A 255 0.57 10.27 16.90
CA LYS A 255 1.22 10.24 15.56
C LYS A 255 0.49 11.03 14.49
N MET A 256 -0.84 11.12 14.58
CA MET A 256 -1.66 11.83 13.58
C MET A 256 -1.84 13.32 13.89
N PHE A 257 -1.32 13.78 15.03
CA PHE A 257 -1.35 15.18 15.43
C PHE A 257 0.07 15.70 15.58
N ASN A 258 0.28 16.96 15.23
CA ASN A 258 1.53 17.63 15.53
C ASN A 258 1.55 18.00 17.02
N PRO A 259 2.50 17.50 17.84
CA PRO A 259 2.56 17.82 19.25
C PRO A 259 2.88 19.31 19.51
N ASN A 260 3.65 19.95 18.62
CA ASN A 260 4.10 21.33 18.79
C ASN A 260 3.45 22.22 17.74
N VAL A 261 2.18 22.54 17.96
CA VAL A 261 1.40 23.45 17.10
C VAL A 261 1.96 24.88 17.17
N ASP A 262 2.35 25.32 18.37
CA ASP A 262 2.81 26.69 18.63
C ASP A 262 4.23 26.98 18.09
N GLU A 263 5.06 25.95 17.92
CA GLU A 263 6.43 26.07 17.38
C GLU A 263 6.52 25.65 15.90
N ALA A 264 5.39 25.32 15.27
CA ALA A 264 5.38 24.86 13.89
C ALA A 264 5.85 25.98 12.94
N GLU A 265 6.88 25.69 12.15
CA GLU A 265 7.34 26.62 11.11
C GLU A 265 6.26 26.82 10.05
N GLN A 266 5.94 28.08 9.77
CA GLN A 266 5.01 28.41 8.70
C GLN A 266 5.66 28.12 7.35
N LEU A 267 5.06 27.19 6.61
CA LEU A 267 5.52 26.83 5.28
C LEU A 267 5.07 27.87 4.26
N PHE A 268 6.02 28.51 3.59
CA PHE A 268 5.76 29.41 2.48
C PHE A 268 6.07 28.70 1.16
N SER A 269 5.21 28.91 0.15
CA SER A 269 5.56 28.52 -1.22
C SER A 269 6.75 29.35 -1.68
N SER A 270 7.84 28.68 -2.11
CA SER A 270 8.97 29.33 -2.74
C SER A 270 8.67 29.78 -4.18
N MET A 271 7.53 29.38 -4.74
CA MET A 271 7.13 29.68 -6.11
C MET A 271 6.17 30.87 -6.14
N SER A 272 6.39 31.77 -7.11
CA SER A 272 5.41 32.80 -7.44
C SER A 272 4.18 32.19 -8.12
N ASN A 273 3.07 32.94 -8.16
CA ASN A 273 1.83 32.47 -8.81
C ASN A 273 2.05 32.13 -10.30
N GLU A 274 2.88 32.91 -11.00
CA GLU A 274 3.21 32.64 -12.41
C GLU A 274 4.05 31.38 -12.56
N ASP A 275 5.03 31.17 -11.68
CA ASP A 275 5.86 29.97 -11.68
C ASP A 275 5.02 28.72 -11.36
N TYR A 276 4.08 28.82 -10.42
CA TYR A 276 3.14 27.75 -10.10
C TYR A 276 2.26 27.40 -11.31
N LEU A 277 1.67 28.41 -11.98
CA LEU A 277 0.86 28.20 -13.18
C LEU A 277 1.68 27.58 -14.33
N ASN A 278 2.95 27.95 -14.46
CA ASN A 278 3.85 27.35 -15.45
C ASN A 278 4.27 25.91 -15.09
N ALA A 279 4.36 25.58 -13.81
CA ALA A 279 4.71 24.24 -13.33
C ALA A 279 3.53 23.25 -13.40
N VAL A 280 2.31 23.70 -13.09
CA VAL A 280 1.09 22.89 -13.14
C VAL A 280 0.49 22.86 -14.55
N GLY A 281 0.72 23.90 -15.35
CA GLY A 281 0.25 23.99 -16.72
C GLY A 281 0.98 23.03 -17.66
N ALA A 282 0.28 22.58 -18.71
CA ALA A 282 0.92 21.85 -19.80
C ALA A 282 2.08 22.67 -20.39
N PRO A 283 3.19 22.05 -20.81
CA PRO A 283 4.32 22.77 -21.38
C PRO A 283 3.85 23.67 -22.51
N ARG A 284 3.98 24.99 -22.34
CA ARG A 284 3.63 25.95 -23.40
C ARG A 284 4.58 25.72 -24.56
N HIS A 285 4.10 25.05 -25.61
CA HIS A 285 4.82 24.95 -26.88
C HIS A 285 4.71 26.30 -27.58
N ASP A 286 5.63 27.21 -27.26
CA ASP A 286 5.75 28.47 -27.98
C ASP A 286 6.39 28.19 -29.35
N PRO A 287 5.67 28.32 -30.48
CA PRO A 287 6.23 28.07 -31.81
C PRO A 287 7.35 29.07 -32.18
N SER A 288 7.64 30.07 -31.33
CA SER A 288 8.70 31.06 -31.52
C SER A 288 9.98 30.82 -30.71
N SER A 289 10.08 29.78 -29.87
CA SER A 289 11.25 29.61 -29.00
C SER A 289 12.48 29.01 -29.72
N ARG A 290 13.11 29.78 -30.62
CA ARG A 290 14.55 29.62 -30.84
C ARG A 290 15.24 29.94 -29.53
N ARG A 291 15.87 28.93 -28.91
CA ARG A 291 16.74 29.05 -27.72
C ARG A 291 17.65 30.28 -27.84
N LYS A 292 17.28 31.40 -27.23
CA LYS A 292 18.23 32.46 -26.92
C LYS A 292 18.94 32.04 -25.64
N LYS A 293 20.21 31.63 -25.76
CA LYS A 293 21.11 31.51 -24.61
C LYS A 293 21.05 32.83 -23.84
N LYS A 294 20.52 32.83 -22.61
CA LYS A 294 20.58 33.99 -21.72
C LYS A 294 22.07 34.32 -21.51
N GLN A 295 22.50 35.50 -21.94
CA GLN A 295 23.82 36.02 -21.57
C GLN A 295 23.82 36.30 -20.05
N PRO A 296 24.95 36.09 -19.35
CA PRO A 296 25.03 36.37 -17.93
C PRO A 296 24.83 37.87 -17.66
N LEU A 297 24.02 38.21 -16.65
CA LEU A 297 23.71 39.58 -16.25
C LEU A 297 24.99 40.37 -15.94
N THR A 298 25.00 41.64 -16.36
CA THR A 298 26.12 42.55 -16.13
C THR A 298 26.10 43.11 -14.70
N LYS A 299 27.29 43.47 -14.18
CA LYS A 299 27.50 43.90 -12.78
C LYS A 299 26.57 45.04 -12.32
N LYS A 300 26.17 45.93 -13.22
CA LYS A 300 25.23 47.03 -12.95
C LYS A 300 23.79 46.57 -12.68
N GLU A 301 23.36 45.46 -13.27
CA GLU A 301 22.01 44.92 -13.07
C GLU A 301 21.90 44.11 -11.76
N ARG A 302 23.03 43.65 -11.20
CA ARG A 302 23.07 43.00 -9.88
C ARG A 302 22.94 44.00 -8.73
N GLU A 303 23.60 45.15 -8.84
CA GLU A 303 23.55 46.21 -7.81
C GLU A 303 22.17 46.85 -7.71
N THR A 304 21.38 46.90 -8.79
CA THR A 304 20.01 47.43 -8.75
C THR A 304 19.01 46.51 -8.04
N THR A 305 19.24 45.21 -8.02
CA THR A 305 18.34 44.25 -7.37
C THR A 305 18.55 44.20 -5.85
N GLU A 306 19.78 44.43 -5.38
CA GLU A 306 20.09 44.49 -3.94
C GLU A 306 19.50 45.73 -3.24
N VAL A 307 19.23 46.82 -3.97
CA VAL A 307 18.72 48.07 -3.36
C VAL A 307 17.20 48.07 -3.16
N VAL A 308 16.44 47.25 -3.90
CA VAL A 308 14.97 47.23 -3.82
C VAL A 308 14.45 46.39 -2.64
N ASP A 309 15.26 45.46 -2.12
CA ASP A 309 14.91 44.59 -0.98
C ASP A 309 15.16 45.22 0.41
N GLY A 310 15.69 46.46 0.45
CA GLY A 310 16.10 47.15 1.67
C GLY A 310 15.04 48.02 2.36
N ALA A 311 13.81 48.08 1.85
CA ALA A 311 12.78 48.94 2.41
C ALA A 311 11.45 48.19 2.56
N THR A 312 11.29 47.47 3.66
CA THR A 312 10.14 47.55 4.61
C THR A 312 10.27 46.45 5.66
N ALA A 313 10.84 46.77 6.82
CA ALA A 313 10.64 46.00 8.06
C ALA A 313 10.57 46.98 9.25
N PRO A 314 9.53 46.95 10.09
CA PRO A 314 9.46 47.80 11.28
C PRO A 314 10.32 47.22 12.42
N ALA A 315 11.07 48.09 13.08
CA ALA A 315 11.97 47.76 14.18
C ALA A 315 11.22 47.39 15.47
N ILE A 316 11.49 46.21 16.01
CA ILE A 316 11.14 45.83 17.39
C ILE A 316 12.33 46.21 18.28
N LYS A 317 12.12 47.13 19.23
CA LYS A 317 13.06 47.45 20.31
C LYS A 317 12.74 46.58 21.53
N THR A 318 13.73 45.88 22.07
CA THR A 318 13.72 45.35 23.43
C THR A 318 14.51 46.27 24.36
N PRO A 319 14.04 46.54 25.61
CA PRO A 319 14.80 47.28 26.59
C PRO A 319 15.77 46.37 27.37
N SER A 320 16.77 47.02 27.94
CA SER A 320 17.85 46.48 28.78
C SER A 320 17.36 45.93 30.12
#